data_AF-A0A7G1KQN2-F1
#
_entry.id   AF-A0A7G1KQN2-F1
#
_cell.length_a   1.000
_cell.length_b   1.000
_cell.length_c   1.000
_cell.angle_alpha   90.00
_cell.angle_beta   90.00
_cell.angle_gamma   90.00
#
_symmetry.space_group_name_H-M   'P 1'
#
loop_
_entity.id
_entity.type
_entity.pdbx_description
1 polymer ?
#
loop_
_entity_poly.entity_id
_entity_poly.type
_entity_poly.pdbx_seq_one_letter_code
_entity_poly.pdbx_strand_id
1 'polypeptide(L)'
;MIGPKDVRTRDLPDPDGARFGVPTFYWNTAPAELGKTRRQLAKLDPPLRPGDAKDIAGQVVRPRANGREPLTAYLYRVEEAVPKQPPHPGRLAGLEKGRRTQRLRAMQRRGIDPADVDPAVIGDPGAQWEQPEPPDMAWQGFDR
;
A
#
# COMPACT_ATOMS: atom_id res chain seq x y z
N MET A 1 -9.22 -17.33 -5.67
CA MET A 1 -9.12 -16.81 -4.28
C MET A 1 -8.39 -17.86 -3.48
N ILE A 2 -7.23 -17.54 -2.88
CA ILE A 2 -6.35 -18.52 -2.23
C ILE A 2 -6.20 -18.07 -0.76
N GLY A 3 -7.02 -18.62 0.14
CA GLY A 3 -6.99 -18.40 1.60
C GLY A 3 -8.37 -18.59 2.30
N PRO A 4 -8.56 -19.45 3.32
CA PRO A 4 -9.90 -20.00 3.64
C PRO A 4 -10.57 -19.41 4.90
N LYS A 5 -11.90 -19.31 4.87
CA LYS A 5 -12.76 -18.92 6.02
C LYS A 5 -12.80 -19.96 7.14
N ASP A 6 -12.41 -21.21 6.85
CA ASP A 6 -12.68 -22.36 7.72
C ASP A 6 -11.42 -22.92 8.42
N VAL A 7 -10.25 -22.31 8.22
CA VAL A 7 -9.01 -22.71 8.88
C VAL A 7 -8.90 -21.98 10.22
N ARG A 8 -8.76 -22.72 11.32
CA ARG A 8 -8.50 -22.12 12.64
C ARG A 8 -7.20 -21.35 12.59
N THR A 9 -7.12 -20.24 13.33
CA THR A 9 -5.92 -19.39 13.41
C THR A 9 -4.65 -20.18 13.67
N ARG A 10 -4.69 -21.17 14.58
CA ARG A 10 -3.56 -22.04 14.94
C ARG A 10 -3.07 -22.95 13.80
N ASP A 11 -3.94 -23.24 12.84
CA ASP A 11 -3.67 -24.13 11.72
C ASP A 11 -3.33 -23.34 10.43
N LEU A 12 -3.24 -22.00 10.51
CA LEU A 12 -2.82 -21.16 9.39
C LEU A 12 -1.37 -21.38 8.93
N PRO A 13 -0.38 -21.58 9.81
CA PRO A 13 0.98 -21.90 9.39
C PRO A 13 1.01 -23.29 8.75
N ASP A 14 1.71 -23.39 7.63
CA ASP A 14 1.89 -24.59 6.84
C ASP A 14 3.25 -24.47 6.16
N PRO A 15 4.36 -24.66 6.90
CA PRO A 15 5.70 -24.45 6.37
C PRO A 15 6.03 -25.38 5.19
N ASP A 16 5.40 -26.54 5.12
CA ASP A 16 5.59 -27.53 4.05
C ASP A 16 4.74 -27.22 2.80
N GLY A 17 3.77 -26.31 2.92
CA GLY A 17 2.84 -25.96 1.84
C GLY A 17 1.84 -27.05 1.48
N ALA A 18 1.64 -28.05 2.34
CA ALA A 18 0.77 -29.20 2.08
C ALA A 18 -0.71 -28.81 1.90
N ARG A 19 -1.15 -27.72 2.55
CA ARG A 19 -2.53 -27.23 2.51
C ARG A 19 -2.73 -26.13 1.47
N PHE A 20 -1.75 -25.23 1.32
CA PHE A 20 -1.91 -24.04 0.48
C PHE A 20 -1.13 -24.09 -0.84
N GLY A 21 -0.38 -25.17 -1.09
CA GLY A 21 0.47 -25.35 -2.26
C GLY A 21 1.77 -24.54 -2.22
N VAL A 22 1.92 -23.65 -1.24
CA VAL A 22 3.14 -22.87 -0.97
C VAL A 22 3.38 -22.77 0.54
N PRO A 23 4.65 -22.71 0.97
CA PRO A 23 5.00 -22.47 2.36
C PRO A 23 4.26 -21.26 2.93
N THR A 24 3.54 -21.45 4.02
CA THR A 24 2.71 -20.44 4.67
C THR A 24 3.19 -20.18 6.09
N PHE A 25 3.50 -18.92 6.38
CA PHE A 25 4.04 -18.50 7.67
C PHE A 25 3.15 -17.44 8.31
N TYR A 26 3.26 -17.29 9.63
CA TYR A 26 2.69 -16.12 10.28
C TYR A 26 3.42 -14.84 9.89
N TRP A 27 2.72 -13.73 10.06
CA TRP A 27 3.28 -12.40 9.86
C TRP A 27 4.62 -12.23 10.61
N ASN A 28 5.66 -11.80 9.90
CA ASN A 28 7.04 -11.64 10.38
C ASN A 28 7.78 -12.93 10.80
N THR A 29 7.28 -14.14 10.50
CA THR A 29 7.97 -15.40 10.85
C THR A 29 8.51 -16.18 9.65
N ALA A 30 8.36 -15.66 8.44
CA ALA A 30 8.87 -16.30 7.25
C ALA A 30 10.41 -16.23 7.21
N PRO A 31 11.10 -17.30 6.79
CA PRO A 31 12.54 -17.27 6.55
C PRO A 31 12.93 -16.17 5.57
N ALA A 32 14.01 -15.44 5.85
CA ALA A 32 14.45 -14.31 5.03
C ALA A 32 14.87 -14.74 3.61
N GLU A 33 15.35 -15.97 3.47
CA GLU A 33 15.76 -16.61 2.22
C GLU A 33 14.59 -16.94 1.28
N LEU A 34 13.37 -17.04 1.80
CA LEU A 34 12.21 -17.41 0.99
C LEU A 34 11.82 -16.31 0.00
N GLY A 35 12.14 -15.06 0.31
CA GLY A 35 11.93 -13.95 -0.62
C GLY A 35 11.41 -12.68 0.05
N LYS A 36 10.90 -11.77 -0.79
CA LYS A 36 10.41 -10.46 -0.37
C LYS A 36 8.98 -10.23 -0.86
N THR A 37 8.23 -9.45 -0.10
CA THR A 37 6.90 -8.99 -0.54
C THR A 37 7.01 -8.01 -1.71
N ARG A 38 5.94 -7.89 -2.49
CA ARG A 38 5.85 -6.92 -3.61
C ARG A 38 6.21 -5.48 -3.20
N ARG A 39 5.84 -5.05 -2.00
CA ARG A 39 6.14 -3.70 -1.49
C ARG A 39 7.62 -3.57 -1.11
N GLN A 40 8.24 -4.62 -0.59
CA GLN A 40 9.67 -4.63 -0.27
C GLN A 40 10.53 -4.63 -1.54
N LEU A 41 10.15 -5.40 -2.58
CA LEU A 41 10.82 -5.37 -3.89
C LEU A 41 10.83 -3.97 -4.52
N ALA A 42 9.70 -3.26 -4.44
CA ALA A 42 9.58 -1.91 -4.99
C ALA A 42 10.43 -0.85 -4.26
N LYS A 43 10.95 -1.14 -3.06
CA LYS A 43 11.84 -0.27 -2.28
C LYS A 43 13.33 -0.53 -2.52
N LEU A 44 13.67 -1.59 -3.27
CA LEU A 44 15.05 -1.87 -3.64
C LEU A 44 15.54 -0.86 -4.67
N ASP A 45 16.85 -0.75 -4.81
CA ASP A 45 17.51 0.05 -5.84
C ASP A 45 18.37 -0.87 -6.74
N PRO A 46 18.01 -1.04 -8.03
CA PRO A 46 16.86 -0.47 -8.73
C PRO A 46 15.52 -1.08 -8.26
N PRO A 47 14.38 -0.39 -8.44
CA PRO A 47 13.07 -0.90 -8.03
C PRO A 47 12.69 -2.14 -8.83
N LEU A 48 12.33 -3.20 -8.11
CA LEU A 48 11.95 -4.48 -8.72
C LEU A 48 10.44 -4.71 -8.65
N ARG A 49 9.94 -5.52 -9.58
CA ARG A 49 8.61 -6.13 -9.53
C ARG A 49 8.77 -7.65 -9.51
N PRO A 50 7.78 -8.39 -8.98
CA PRO A 50 7.71 -9.82 -9.24
C PRO A 50 7.85 -10.09 -10.74
N GLY A 51 8.65 -11.09 -11.10
CA GLY A 51 8.78 -11.57 -12.47
C GLY A 51 7.47 -12.20 -12.96
N ASP A 52 7.52 -13.47 -13.33
CA ASP A 52 6.31 -14.19 -13.69
C ASP A 52 5.50 -14.54 -12.42
N ALA A 53 4.19 -14.29 -12.48
CA ALA A 53 3.30 -14.42 -11.32
C ALA A 53 3.14 -15.86 -10.80
N LYS A 54 3.74 -16.84 -11.49
CA LYS A 54 3.72 -18.26 -11.11
C LYS A 54 4.73 -18.61 -10.02
N ASP A 55 5.75 -17.78 -9.79
CA ASP A 55 6.81 -18.06 -8.82
C ASP A 55 6.53 -17.44 -7.45
N ILE A 56 5.41 -17.88 -6.84
CA ILE A 56 5.14 -17.57 -5.43
C ILE A 56 6.01 -18.51 -4.60
N ALA A 57 7.06 -17.98 -3.99
CA ALA A 57 7.96 -18.76 -3.13
C ALA A 57 7.33 -19.11 -1.77
N GLY A 58 6.36 -18.31 -1.34
CA GLY A 58 5.62 -18.53 -0.11
C GLY A 58 4.60 -17.45 0.14
N GLN A 59 3.87 -17.58 1.25
CA GLN A 59 2.93 -16.57 1.71
C GLN A 59 3.03 -16.35 3.21
N VAL A 60 2.65 -15.14 3.61
CA VAL A 60 2.62 -14.70 5.00
C VAL A 60 1.19 -14.31 5.34
N VAL A 61 0.65 -14.87 6.42
CA VAL A 61 -0.73 -14.65 6.81
C VAL A 61 -0.82 -13.98 8.17
N ARG A 62 -1.76 -13.05 8.30
CA ARG A 62 -2.14 -12.42 9.55
C ARG A 62 -3.61 -12.68 9.83
N PRO A 63 -3.97 -13.44 10.88
CA PRO A 63 -5.36 -13.65 11.25
C PRO A 63 -6.03 -12.31 11.59
N ARG A 64 -7.32 -12.22 11.33
CA ARG A 64 -8.14 -11.05 11.68
C ARG A 64 -9.21 -11.44 12.68
N ALA A 65 -9.59 -10.48 13.53
CA ALA A 65 -10.71 -10.64 14.45
C ALA A 65 -12.04 -10.82 13.69
N ASN A 66 -13.04 -11.35 14.40
CA ASN A 66 -14.43 -11.45 13.97
C ASN A 66 -14.66 -12.28 12.70
N GLY A 67 -13.90 -13.38 12.53
CA GLY A 67 -14.07 -14.31 11.42
C GLY A 67 -13.78 -13.73 10.04
N ARG A 68 -13.12 -12.56 9.96
CA ARG A 68 -12.71 -11.97 8.69
C ARG A 68 -11.56 -12.79 8.10
N GLU A 69 -11.54 -12.86 6.77
CA GLU A 69 -10.46 -13.54 6.04
C GLU A 69 -9.08 -13.00 6.47
N PRO A 70 -8.09 -13.88 6.70
CA PRO A 70 -6.73 -13.45 7.04
C PRO A 70 -6.15 -12.50 5.99
N LEU A 71 -5.32 -11.56 6.43
CA LEU A 71 -4.52 -10.77 5.48
C LEU A 71 -3.38 -11.64 4.97
N THR A 72 -3.30 -11.79 3.65
CA THR A 72 -2.25 -12.59 3.00
C THR A 72 -1.31 -11.68 2.21
N ALA A 73 -0.01 -11.89 2.38
CA ALA A 73 1.03 -11.28 1.56
C ALA A 73 1.85 -12.39 0.88
N TYR A 74 2.06 -12.29 -0.42
CA TYR A 74 2.90 -13.23 -1.16
C TYR A 74 4.37 -12.81 -1.11
N LEU A 75 5.23 -13.82 -1.02
CA LEU A 75 6.68 -13.71 -1.07
C LEU A 75 7.16 -14.17 -2.44
N TYR A 76 8.05 -13.36 -3.02
CA TYR A 76 8.63 -13.59 -4.33
C TYR A 76 10.14 -13.69 -4.19
N ARG A 77 10.77 -14.59 -4.94
CA ARG A 77 12.22 -14.68 -4.99
C ARG A 77 12.79 -13.39 -5.57
N VAL A 78 13.87 -12.91 -4.97
CA VAL A 78 14.54 -11.67 -5.41
C VAL A 78 15.32 -11.91 -6.71
N GLU A 79 15.87 -13.12 -6.88
CA GLU A 79 16.69 -13.51 -8.03
C GLU A 79 15.88 -13.58 -9.34
N GLU A 80 14.59 -13.92 -9.25
CA GLU A 80 13.65 -13.97 -10.38
C GLU A 80 12.91 -12.64 -10.59
N ALA A 81 13.14 -11.66 -9.70
CA ALA A 81 12.46 -10.37 -9.79
C ALA A 81 13.05 -9.51 -10.91
N VAL A 82 12.18 -8.87 -11.67
CA VAL A 82 12.59 -8.08 -12.85
C VAL A 82 12.53 -6.58 -12.54
N PRO A 83 13.37 -5.75 -13.19
CA PRO A 83 13.31 -4.31 -13.05
C PRO A 83 11.92 -3.77 -13.35
N LYS A 84 11.45 -2.85 -12.51
CA LYS A 84 10.19 -2.15 -12.74
C LYS A 84 10.38 -1.18 -13.90
N GLN A 85 9.68 -1.44 -15.00
CA GLN A 85 9.69 -0.52 -16.14
C GLN A 85 9.12 0.85 -15.75
N PRO A 86 9.82 1.95 -16.09
CA PRO A 86 9.28 3.29 -15.91
C PRO A 86 8.03 3.47 -16.79
N PRO A 87 7.01 4.19 -16.32
CA PRO A 87 5.83 4.48 -17.13
C PRO A 87 6.21 5.36 -18.33
N HIS A 88 5.64 5.05 -19.50
CA HIS A 88 5.80 5.87 -20.70
C HIS A 88 5.22 7.29 -20.48
N PRO A 89 5.86 8.36 -21.02
CA PRO A 89 5.39 9.75 -20.85
C PRO A 89 3.93 9.96 -21.25
N GLY A 90 3.49 9.36 -22.36
CA GLY A 90 2.08 9.42 -22.79
C GLY A 90 1.09 8.81 -21.77
N ARG A 91 1.51 7.76 -21.03
CA ARG A 91 0.69 7.17 -19.96
C ARG A 91 0.58 8.13 -18.77
N LEU A 92 1.66 8.83 -18.43
CA LEU A 92 1.66 9.84 -17.37
C LEU A 92 0.71 10.99 -17.72
N ALA A 93 0.78 11.51 -18.95
CA ALA A 93 -0.12 12.56 -19.43
C ALA A 93 -1.60 12.13 -19.39
N GLY A 94 -1.89 10.86 -19.75
CA GLY A 94 -3.25 10.31 -19.64
C GLY A 94 -3.77 10.25 -18.20
N LEU A 95 -2.94 9.81 -17.26
CA LEU A 95 -3.28 9.80 -15.83
C LEU A 95 -3.53 11.21 -15.30
N GLU A 96 -2.72 12.18 -15.72
CA GLU A 96 -2.88 13.58 -15.32
C GLU A 96 -4.20 14.17 -15.82
N LYS A 97 -4.57 13.92 -17.08
CA LYS A 97 -5.89 14.27 -17.63
C LYS A 97 -7.02 13.64 -16.81
N GLY A 98 -6.91 12.35 -16.49
CA GLY A 98 -7.89 11.65 -15.66
C GLY A 98 -8.04 12.27 -14.27
N ARG A 99 -6.92 12.56 -13.60
CA ARG A 99 -6.90 13.22 -12.29
C ARG A 99 -7.51 14.63 -12.35
N ARG A 100 -7.24 15.40 -13.42
CA ARG A 100 -7.84 16.73 -13.64
C ARG A 100 -9.36 16.62 -13.72
N THR A 101 -9.88 15.70 -14.51
CA THR A 101 -11.34 15.48 -14.62
C THR A 101 -11.97 15.11 -13.27
N GLN A 102 -11.34 14.21 -12.50
CA GLN A 102 -11.83 13.84 -11.17
C GLN A 102 -11.83 15.03 -10.20
N ARG A 103 -10.79 15.88 -10.23
CA ARG A 103 -10.72 17.11 -9.43
C ARG A 103 -11.86 18.07 -9.77
N LEU A 104 -12.07 18.38 -11.05
CA LEU A 104 -13.15 19.27 -11.50
C LEU A 104 -14.54 18.75 -11.08
N ARG A 105 -14.77 17.44 -11.22
CA ARG A 105 -16.03 16.80 -10.75
C ARG A 105 -16.18 16.88 -9.24
N ALA A 106 -15.09 16.78 -8.47
CA ALA A 106 -15.16 16.94 -7.03
C ALA A 106 -15.50 18.39 -6.63
N MET A 107 -14.93 19.38 -7.31
CA MET A 107 -15.19 20.81 -7.08
C MET A 107 -16.65 21.17 -7.39
N GLN A 108 -17.17 20.73 -8.54
CA GLN A 108 -18.57 20.93 -8.91
C GLN A 108 -19.54 20.37 -7.87
N ARG A 109 -19.29 19.14 -7.37
CA ARG A 109 -20.12 18.53 -6.31
C ARG A 109 -20.09 19.30 -4.99
N ARG A 110 -19.01 20.06 -4.74
CA ARG A 110 -18.83 20.88 -3.54
C ARG A 110 -19.26 22.34 -3.75
N GLY A 111 -19.75 22.70 -4.94
CA GLY A 111 -20.10 24.08 -5.27
C GLY A 111 -18.91 25.02 -5.38
N ILE A 112 -17.71 24.48 -5.63
CA ILE A 112 -16.47 25.25 -5.77
C ILE A 112 -16.26 25.52 -7.26
N ASP A 113 -16.17 26.79 -7.65
CA ASP A 113 -15.77 27.15 -9.02
C ASP A 113 -14.26 26.90 -9.19
N PRO A 114 -13.82 26.18 -10.24
CA PRO A 114 -12.41 26.06 -10.57
C PRO A 114 -11.68 27.40 -10.76
N ALA A 115 -12.39 28.49 -11.10
CA ALA A 115 -11.83 29.82 -11.21
C ALA A 115 -11.53 30.48 -9.86
N ASP A 116 -12.26 30.10 -8.80
CA ASP A 116 -12.05 30.58 -7.43
C ASP A 116 -10.90 29.86 -6.72
N VAL A 117 -10.34 28.85 -7.37
CA VAL A 117 -9.24 28.06 -6.87
C VAL A 117 -7.93 28.60 -7.43
N ASP A 118 -7.17 29.25 -6.56
CA ASP A 118 -5.81 29.67 -6.87
C ASP A 118 -4.89 28.43 -6.91
N PRO A 119 -4.36 28.04 -8.09
CA PRO A 119 -3.45 26.91 -8.20
C PRO A 119 -2.11 27.14 -7.47
N ALA A 120 -1.76 28.39 -7.13
CA ALA A 120 -0.60 28.70 -6.29
C ALA A 120 -0.83 28.37 -4.81
N VAL A 121 -2.09 28.35 -4.36
CA VAL A 121 -2.49 27.99 -2.99
C VAL A 121 -2.72 26.47 -2.84
N ILE A 122 -3.13 25.78 -3.92
CA ILE A 122 -3.33 24.31 -3.94
C ILE A 122 -2.04 23.55 -4.35
N GLY A 123 -0.90 24.01 -3.86
CA GLY A 123 0.27 23.13 -3.74
C GLY A 123 0.04 22.06 -2.67
N ASP A 124 1.00 21.16 -2.49
CA ASP A 124 1.13 20.48 -1.20
C ASP A 124 1.30 21.60 -0.15
N PRO A 125 0.39 21.79 0.82
CA PRO A 125 0.54 22.84 1.84
C PRO A 125 1.78 22.61 2.72
N GLY A 126 2.53 21.54 2.45
CA GLY A 126 3.63 21.08 3.25
C GLY A 126 3.12 20.42 4.52
N ALA A 127 4.05 20.08 5.39
CA ALA A 127 3.75 19.76 6.77
C ALA A 127 3.09 20.96 7.44
N GLN A 128 1.76 21.03 7.45
CA GLN A 128 1.00 22.07 8.16
C GLN A 128 1.29 22.08 9.69
N TRP A 129 1.93 21.04 10.21
CA TRP A 129 2.43 20.91 11.59
C TRP A 129 3.82 21.52 11.80
N GLU A 130 4.46 22.08 10.77
CA GLU A 130 5.72 22.84 10.86
C GLU A 130 5.48 24.36 10.84
N GLN A 131 4.23 24.82 10.69
CA GLN A 131 3.92 26.24 10.84
C GLN A 131 4.13 26.65 12.31
N PRO A 132 4.81 27.76 12.60
CA PRO A 132 4.94 28.25 13.97
C PRO A 132 3.53 28.46 14.52
N GLU A 133 3.25 27.96 15.72
CA GLU A 133 1.97 28.21 16.37
C GLU A 133 1.72 29.73 16.39
N PRO A 134 0.52 30.18 16.00
CA PRO A 134 0.23 31.60 16.02
C PRO A 134 0.45 32.13 17.45
N PRO A 135 1.13 33.29 17.60
CA PRO A 135 1.66 33.75 18.88
C PRO A 135 0.59 34.09 19.94
N ASP A 136 -0.69 33.97 19.60
CA ASP A 136 -1.84 34.34 20.41
C ASP A 136 -2.70 33.15 20.88
N MET A 137 -2.40 31.91 20.49
CA MET A 137 -3.15 30.73 20.95
C MET A 137 -2.55 30.14 22.24
N ALA A 138 -2.60 30.91 23.33
CA ALA A 138 -2.36 30.36 24.66
C ALA A 138 -3.46 29.34 24.98
N TRP A 139 -3.12 28.05 24.88
CA TRP A 139 -3.94 26.95 25.38
C TRP A 139 -4.32 27.21 26.84
N GLN A 140 -5.55 27.65 27.08
CA GLN A 140 -6.12 27.73 28.43
C GLN A 140 -6.49 26.31 28.84
N GLY A 141 -5.67 25.72 29.71
CA GLY A 141 -5.86 24.38 30.23
C GLY A 141 -7.25 24.17 30.82
N PHE A 142 -7.76 22.95 30.70
CA PHE A 142 -8.93 22.51 31.46
C PHE A 142 -8.49 22.33 32.93
N ASP A 143 -8.69 23.37 33.75
CA ASP A 143 -8.63 23.21 35.20
C ASP A 143 -9.75 22.27 35.64
N ARG A 144 -9.36 21.23 36.40
CA ARG A 144 -10.21 20.12 36.84
C ARG A 144 -10.58 20.29 38.30
#